data_AF-A0AB38R703-F1
#
_entry.id   AF-A0AB38R703-F1
#
_cell.length_a   1.000
_cell.length_b   1.000
_cell.length_c   1.000
_cell.angle_alpha   90.00
_cell.angle_beta   90.00
_cell.angle_gamma   90.00
#
_symmetry.space_group_name_H-M   'P 1'
#
loop_
_entity.id
_entity.type
_entity.pdbx_description
1 polymer ?
#
loop_
_entity_poly.entity_id
_entity_poly.type
_entity_poly.pdbx_seq_one_letter_code
_entity_poly.pdbx_strand_id
1 'polypeptide(L)'
;MEIVSLVISVLAVFVAVGNFLYTQARMDQRESVKWRRETLTKATSEFIEASETRNQLLILNRNDWLKDHNDQQIALISKMKMCRNQFWVIGAEELYKQAGVIMEMHVFGAKGASLHGSNADPTSAIVDIKNLNIENSKLIILTRRYLNSKQIKKSISKMSRDDRQPDRKKC
;
A
#
# COMPACT_ATOMS: atom_id res chain seq x y z
N MET A 1 -31.51 11.01 -50.56
CA MET A 1 -30.74 11.68 -49.50
C MET A 1 -30.92 11.05 -48.12
N GLU A 2 -32.03 10.38 -47.84
CA GLU A 2 -32.35 9.82 -46.51
C GLU A 2 -31.41 8.69 -46.05
N ILE A 3 -31.01 7.78 -46.95
CA ILE A 3 -30.10 6.66 -46.63
C ILE A 3 -28.72 7.17 -46.17
N VAL A 4 -28.21 8.22 -46.81
CA VAL A 4 -26.90 8.81 -46.46
C VAL A 4 -26.95 9.47 -45.09
N SER A 5 -28.05 10.17 -44.77
CA SER A 5 -28.25 10.76 -43.45
C SER A 5 -28.34 9.71 -42.35
N LEU A 6 -28.99 8.58 -42.63
CA LEU A 6 -29.14 7.46 -41.69
C LEU A 6 -27.81 6.71 -41.46
N VAL A 7 -26.99 6.53 -42.49
CA VAL A 7 -25.64 5.94 -42.34
C VAL A 7 -24.74 6.86 -41.52
N ILE A 8 -24.79 8.17 -41.76
CA ILE A 8 -23.99 9.16 -41.01
C ILE A 8 -24.41 9.21 -39.54
N SER A 9 -25.71 9.17 -39.25
CA SER A 9 -26.21 9.20 -37.86
C SER A 9 -25.80 7.94 -37.08
N VAL A 10 -25.91 6.76 -37.70
CA VAL A 10 -25.44 5.50 -37.10
C VAL A 10 -23.93 5.55 -36.86
N LEU A 11 -23.14 6.05 -37.82
CA LEU A 11 -21.69 6.19 -37.66
C LEU A 11 -21.33 7.16 -36.52
N ALA A 12 -22.05 8.28 -36.41
CA ALA A 12 -21.87 9.24 -35.33
C ALA A 12 -22.14 8.63 -33.95
N VAL A 13 -23.15 7.76 -33.84
CA VAL A 13 -23.45 7.01 -32.60
C VAL A 13 -22.30 6.07 -32.24
N PHE A 14 -21.76 5.31 -33.20
CA PHE A 14 -20.61 4.42 -32.94
C PHE A 14 -19.36 5.19 -32.51
N VAL A 15 -19.08 6.34 -33.14
CA VAL A 15 -17.96 7.20 -32.75
C VAL A 15 -18.17 7.77 -31.34
N ALA A 16 -19.39 8.19 -30.99
CA ALA A 16 -19.71 8.71 -29.68
C ALA A 16 -19.56 7.63 -28.58
N VAL A 17 -20.08 6.42 -28.82
CA VAL A 17 -19.94 5.28 -27.90
C VAL A 17 -18.48 4.85 -27.76
N GLY A 18 -17.74 4.78 -28.86
CA GLY A 18 -16.31 4.46 -28.85
C GLY A 18 -15.51 5.49 -28.05
N ASN A 19 -15.80 6.78 -28.23
CA ASN A 19 -15.15 7.85 -27.48
C ASN A 19 -15.50 7.77 -26.00
N PHE A 20 -16.78 7.53 -25.65
CA PHE A 20 -17.23 7.38 -24.26
C PHE A 20 -16.55 6.22 -23.53
N LEU A 21 -16.50 5.03 -24.16
CA LEU A 21 -15.83 3.87 -23.57
C LEU A 21 -14.32 4.12 -23.40
N TYR A 22 -13.70 4.81 -24.35
CA TYR A 22 -12.29 5.18 -24.26
C TYR A 22 -12.01 6.17 -23.12
N THR A 23 -12.81 7.23 -22.99
CA THR A 23 -12.66 8.17 -21.86
C THR A 23 -12.95 7.50 -20.53
N GLN A 24 -13.98 6.65 -20.44
CA GLN A 24 -14.31 5.95 -19.20
C GLN A 24 -13.21 4.98 -18.77
N ALA A 25 -12.69 4.15 -19.69
CA ALA A 25 -11.56 3.28 -19.41
C ALA A 25 -10.31 4.06 -18.97
N ARG A 26 -10.09 5.26 -19.52
CA ARG A 26 -9.00 6.17 -19.12
C ARG A 26 -9.24 6.75 -17.72
N MET A 27 -10.48 7.08 -17.35
CA MET A 27 -10.82 7.55 -16.02
C MET A 27 -10.67 6.45 -14.97
N ASP A 28 -11.12 5.24 -15.24
CA ASP A 28 -10.96 4.09 -14.34
C ASP A 28 -9.48 3.76 -14.09
N GLN A 29 -8.65 3.89 -15.13
CA GLN A 29 -7.19 3.79 -14.98
C GLN A 29 -6.60 4.91 -14.10
N ARG A 30 -7.13 6.15 -14.19
CA ARG A 30 -6.68 7.26 -13.33
C ARG A 30 -7.02 6.99 -11.86
N GLU A 31 -8.25 6.58 -11.60
CA GLU A 31 -8.74 6.34 -10.26
C GLU A 31 -8.05 5.14 -9.61
N SER A 32 -7.87 4.04 -10.36
CA SER A 32 -7.15 2.88 -9.85
C SER A 32 -5.68 3.18 -9.50
N VAL A 33 -4.96 3.97 -10.31
CA VAL A 33 -3.58 4.37 -9.99
C VAL A 33 -3.54 5.28 -8.78
N LYS A 34 -4.45 6.25 -8.68
CA LYS A 34 -4.56 7.15 -7.54
C LYS A 34 -4.85 6.37 -6.25
N TRP A 35 -5.85 5.49 -6.29
CA TRP A 35 -6.22 4.62 -5.17
C TRP A 35 -5.06 3.72 -4.74
N ARG A 36 -4.33 3.09 -5.67
CA ARG A 36 -3.14 2.29 -5.33
C ARG A 36 -2.07 3.12 -4.63
N ARG A 37 -1.79 4.34 -5.09
CA ARG A 37 -0.80 5.24 -4.46
C ARG A 37 -1.22 5.66 -3.05
N GLU A 38 -2.46 6.07 -2.88
CA GLU A 38 -3.00 6.49 -1.59
C GLU A 38 -2.98 5.33 -0.60
N THR A 39 -3.44 4.15 -1.03
CA THR A 39 -3.47 2.96 -0.19
C THR A 39 -2.06 2.49 0.16
N LEU A 40 -1.11 2.49 -0.78
CA LEU A 40 0.29 2.14 -0.49
C LEU A 40 0.92 3.07 0.54
N THR A 41 0.69 4.38 0.39
CA THR A 41 1.26 5.39 1.29
C THR A 41 0.67 5.25 2.69
N LYS A 42 -0.66 5.12 2.76
CA LYS A 42 -1.40 4.94 4.01
C LYS A 42 -1.00 3.64 4.72
N ALA A 43 -1.05 2.51 4.01
CA ALA A 43 -0.69 1.20 4.54
C ALA A 43 0.75 1.15 5.04
N THR A 44 1.70 1.76 4.32
CA THR A 44 3.11 1.83 4.76
C THR A 44 3.25 2.66 6.04
N SER A 45 2.63 3.83 6.09
CA SER A 45 2.70 4.71 7.27
C SER A 45 2.08 4.05 8.50
N GLU A 46 0.88 3.49 8.36
CA GLU A 46 0.16 2.83 9.45
C GLU A 46 0.87 1.56 9.93
N PHE A 47 1.51 0.82 9.03
CA PHE A 47 2.31 -0.36 9.37
C PHE A 47 3.54 0.01 10.20
N ILE A 48 4.29 1.03 9.77
CA ILE A 48 5.51 1.48 10.46
C ILE A 48 5.15 2.05 11.83
N GLU A 49 4.12 2.91 11.90
CA GLU A 49 3.63 3.47 13.16
C GLU A 49 3.23 2.35 14.14
N ALA A 50 2.48 1.34 13.69
CA ALA A 50 2.09 0.22 14.53
C ALA A 50 3.31 -0.59 15.00
N SER A 51 4.29 -0.81 14.13
CA SER A 51 5.55 -1.49 14.43
C SER A 51 6.37 -0.75 15.50
N GLU A 52 6.50 0.56 15.36
CA GLU A 52 7.25 1.42 16.29
C GLU A 52 6.53 1.54 17.63
N THR A 53 5.22 1.78 17.61
CA THR A 53 4.38 1.87 18.83
C THR A 53 4.45 0.58 19.63
N ARG A 54 4.40 -0.57 18.94
CA ARG A 54 4.53 -1.88 19.58
C ARG A 54 5.86 -2.04 20.29
N ASN A 55 6.95 -1.63 19.63
CA ASN A 55 8.29 -1.67 20.19
C ASN A 55 8.45 -0.71 21.38
N GLN A 56 7.92 0.52 21.29
CA GLN A 56 7.93 1.49 22.38
C GLN A 56 7.15 0.97 23.60
N LEU A 57 5.98 0.36 23.39
CA LEU A 57 5.20 -0.22 24.48
C LEU A 57 5.99 -1.31 25.23
N LEU A 58 6.73 -2.15 24.50
CA LEU A 58 7.59 -3.19 25.08
C LEU A 58 8.75 -2.59 25.89
N ILE A 59 9.38 -1.54 25.37
CA ILE A 59 10.54 -0.89 26.02
C ILE A 59 10.11 -0.14 27.29
N LEU A 60 9.04 0.66 27.20
CA LEU A 60 8.60 1.53 28.30
C LEU A 60 8.01 0.75 29.46
N ASN A 61 7.28 -0.34 29.18
CA ASN A 61 6.58 -1.12 30.19
C ASN A 61 7.32 -2.42 30.54
N ARG A 62 8.64 -2.47 30.28
CA ARG A 62 9.48 -3.65 30.47
C ARG A 62 9.38 -4.22 31.90
N ASN A 63 9.32 -3.35 32.89
CA ASN A 63 9.36 -3.74 34.31
C ASN A 63 7.96 -3.86 34.94
N ASP A 64 6.94 -3.26 34.32
CA ASP A 64 5.58 -3.14 34.85
C ASP A 64 4.55 -3.67 33.83
N TRP A 65 4.65 -4.95 33.49
CA TRP A 65 3.81 -5.57 32.48
C TRP A 65 2.42 -5.96 33.03
N LEU A 66 1.38 -5.29 32.55
CA LEU A 66 -0.03 -5.52 32.93
C LEU A 66 -0.82 -6.18 31.79
N LYS A 67 -2.00 -6.72 32.12
CA LYS A 67 -2.90 -7.37 31.16
C LYS A 67 -3.31 -6.45 30.01
N ASP A 68 -3.58 -5.18 30.29
CA ASP A 68 -3.99 -4.19 29.28
C ASP A 68 -2.90 -3.97 28.20
N HIS A 69 -1.63 -4.15 28.56
CA HIS A 69 -0.53 -4.09 27.59
C HIS A 69 -0.58 -5.25 26.59
N ASN A 70 -1.03 -6.43 27.00
CA ASN A 70 -1.21 -7.56 26.08
C ASN A 70 -2.31 -7.28 25.05
N ASP A 71 -3.43 -6.71 25.48
CA ASP A 71 -4.54 -6.38 24.56
C ASP A 71 -4.10 -5.33 23.53
N GLN A 72 -3.33 -4.32 23.95
CA GLN A 72 -2.71 -3.34 23.06
C GLN A 72 -1.72 -3.99 22.08
N GLN A 73 -0.86 -4.91 22.54
CA GLN A 73 0.06 -5.64 21.68
C GLN A 73 -0.65 -6.46 20.60
N ILE A 74 -1.75 -7.14 20.96
CA ILE A 74 -2.57 -7.92 20.02
C ILE A 74 -3.21 -6.99 18.98
N ALA A 75 -3.76 -5.86 19.42
CA ALA A 75 -4.34 -4.85 18.53
C ALA A 75 -3.31 -4.32 17.52
N LEU A 76 -2.09 -4.03 17.96
CA LEU A 76 -1.00 -3.55 17.10
C LEU A 76 -0.57 -4.61 16.08
N ILE A 77 -0.44 -5.90 16.47
CA ILE A 77 -0.21 -6.99 15.51
C ILE A 77 -1.34 -7.08 14.50
N SER A 78 -2.59 -6.95 14.94
CA SER A 78 -3.76 -7.00 14.05
C SER A 78 -3.72 -5.86 13.02
N LYS A 79 -3.37 -4.64 13.46
CA LYS A 79 -3.17 -3.47 12.56
C LYS A 79 -2.05 -3.76 11.55
N MET A 80 -0.92 -4.30 11.98
CA MET A 80 0.18 -4.69 11.08
C MET A 80 -0.26 -5.76 10.06
N LYS A 81 -1.02 -6.78 10.48
CA LYS A 81 -1.60 -7.80 9.59
C LYS A 81 -2.50 -7.18 8.52
N MET A 82 -3.38 -6.26 8.94
CA MET A 82 -4.29 -5.57 8.03
C MET A 82 -3.53 -4.77 6.97
N CYS A 83 -2.56 -3.94 7.38
CA CYS A 83 -1.74 -3.16 6.44
C CYS A 83 -0.92 -4.06 5.52
N ARG A 84 -0.38 -5.18 6.02
CA ARG A 84 0.30 -6.18 5.19
C ARG A 84 -0.63 -6.76 4.13
N ASN A 85 -1.86 -7.13 4.50
CA ASN A 85 -2.84 -7.64 3.55
C ASN A 85 -3.23 -6.61 2.49
N GLN A 86 -3.22 -5.31 2.80
CA GLN A 86 -3.42 -4.26 1.79
C GLN A 86 -2.31 -4.28 0.73
N PHE A 87 -1.05 -4.54 1.10
CA PHE A 87 0.02 -4.71 0.11
C PHE A 87 -0.24 -5.89 -0.83
N TRP A 88 -0.77 -7.00 -0.31
CA TRP A 88 -1.15 -8.16 -1.12
C TRP A 88 -2.26 -7.81 -2.10
N VAL A 89 -3.35 -7.19 -1.64
CA VAL A 89 -4.49 -6.78 -2.47
C VAL A 89 -4.08 -5.84 -3.60
N ILE A 90 -3.12 -4.94 -3.33
CA ILE A 90 -2.59 -4.02 -4.34
C ILE A 90 -1.67 -4.74 -5.35
N GLY A 91 -1.26 -5.98 -5.09
CA GLY A 91 -0.28 -6.72 -5.89
C GLY A 91 1.16 -6.23 -5.68
N ALA A 92 1.45 -5.68 -4.49
CA ALA A 92 2.78 -5.24 -4.11
C ALA A 92 3.52 -6.33 -3.32
N GLU A 93 3.89 -7.42 -4.01
CA GLU A 93 4.43 -8.63 -3.39
C GLU A 93 5.72 -8.39 -2.59
N GLU A 94 6.63 -7.55 -3.08
CA GLU A 94 7.86 -7.20 -2.36
C GLU A 94 7.56 -6.50 -1.03
N LEU A 95 6.58 -5.60 -1.00
CA LEU A 95 6.14 -4.91 0.23
C LEU A 95 5.45 -5.89 1.19
N TYR A 96 4.64 -6.80 0.66
CA TYR A 96 4.00 -7.85 1.45
C TYR A 96 5.01 -8.78 2.15
N LYS A 97 6.06 -9.18 1.42
CA LYS A 97 7.15 -10.00 1.95
C LYS A 97 7.96 -9.24 2.99
N GLN A 98 8.35 -7.99 2.70
CA GLN A 98 9.10 -7.14 3.62
C GLN A 98 8.32 -6.86 4.91
N ALA A 99 7.03 -6.58 4.81
CA ALA A 99 6.14 -6.46 5.97
C ALA A 99 6.07 -7.77 6.77
N GLY A 100 6.13 -8.92 6.08
CA GLY A 100 6.24 -10.24 6.71
C GLY A 100 7.50 -10.38 7.57
N VAL A 101 8.66 -9.95 7.06
CA VAL A 101 9.93 -9.96 7.82
C VAL A 101 9.82 -9.11 9.09
N ILE A 102 9.29 -7.89 8.98
CA ILE A 102 9.12 -7.01 10.15
C ILE A 102 8.15 -7.64 11.17
N MET A 103 7.04 -8.21 10.69
CA MET A 103 6.10 -8.92 11.55
C MET A 103 6.74 -10.14 12.23
N GLU A 104 7.56 -10.90 11.52
CA GLU A 104 8.32 -12.02 12.06
C GLU A 104 9.28 -11.55 13.14
N MET A 105 9.97 -10.41 12.99
CA MET A 105 10.79 -9.85 14.06
C MET A 105 9.97 -9.60 15.34
N HIS A 106 8.72 -9.12 15.21
CA HIS A 106 7.78 -8.91 16.32
C HIS A 106 7.18 -10.20 16.91
N VAL A 107 7.15 -11.30 16.13
CA VAL A 107 6.57 -12.60 16.54
C VAL A 107 7.63 -13.60 17.02
N PHE A 108 8.85 -13.55 16.49
CA PHE A 108 9.98 -14.36 16.98
C PHE A 108 10.45 -13.89 18.35
N GLY A 109 10.30 -12.60 18.66
CA GLY A 109 10.36 -12.14 20.05
C GLY A 109 9.32 -12.83 20.96
N ALA A 110 8.14 -13.16 20.44
CA ALA A 110 7.10 -13.87 21.20
C ALA A 110 7.29 -15.40 21.27
N LYS A 111 7.92 -16.03 20.27
CA LYS A 111 8.23 -17.47 20.29
C LYS A 111 9.31 -17.82 21.33
N GLY A 112 10.33 -16.96 21.48
CA GLY A 112 11.32 -17.08 22.57
C GLY A 112 10.69 -17.02 23.97
N ALA A 113 9.70 -16.15 24.16
CA ALA A 113 8.93 -16.05 25.40
C ALA A 113 7.99 -17.26 25.64
N SER A 114 7.34 -17.78 24.59
CA SER A 114 6.39 -18.90 24.72
C SER A 114 7.02 -20.27 25.05
N LEU A 115 8.31 -20.45 24.74
CA LEU A 115 9.06 -21.69 25.04
C LEU A 115 9.54 -21.76 26.49
N HIS A 116 9.56 -20.64 27.21
CA HIS A 116 9.87 -20.58 28.64
C HIS A 116 8.61 -20.40 29.46
N GLY A 117 7.88 -21.51 29.66
CA GLY A 117 6.84 -21.62 30.67
C GLY A 117 7.33 -21.15 32.05
N SER A 118 6.42 -20.50 32.76
CA SER A 118 6.51 -19.86 34.10
C SER A 118 7.51 -18.71 34.31
N ASN A 119 8.55 -18.55 33.50
CA ASN A 119 9.54 -17.47 33.59
C ASN A 119 9.87 -16.85 32.23
N ALA A 120 8.86 -16.68 31.37
CA ALA A 120 9.02 -16.04 30.08
C ALA A 120 9.56 -14.63 30.28
N ASP A 121 10.86 -14.42 30.04
CA ASP A 121 11.48 -13.12 30.15
C ASP A 121 10.90 -12.23 29.03
N PRO A 122 10.06 -11.23 29.36
CA PRO A 122 9.47 -10.35 28.34
C PRO A 122 10.53 -9.58 27.56
N THR A 123 11.79 -9.60 28.02
CA THR A 123 12.92 -8.93 27.38
C THR A 123 13.50 -9.72 26.21
N SER A 124 13.24 -11.04 26.15
CA SER A 124 13.47 -11.86 24.94
C SER A 124 12.52 -11.50 23.79
N ALA A 125 11.46 -10.73 24.06
CA ALA A 125 10.52 -10.21 23.07
C ALA A 125 10.88 -8.82 22.53
N ILE A 126 11.95 -8.20 23.05
CA ILE A 126 12.41 -6.89 22.58
C ILE A 126 13.10 -7.10 21.23
N VAL A 127 12.49 -6.54 20.19
CA VAL A 127 13.07 -6.51 18.85
C VAL A 127 14.31 -5.62 18.88
N ASP A 128 15.41 -6.07 18.27
CA ASP A 128 16.58 -5.22 18.06
C ASP A 128 16.18 -3.97 17.26
N ILE A 129 16.16 -2.83 17.95
CA ILE A 129 15.70 -1.53 17.44
C ILE A 129 16.51 -1.12 16.21
N LYS A 130 17.81 -1.42 16.19
CA LYS A 130 18.68 -1.04 15.06
C LYS A 130 18.26 -1.82 13.82
N ASN A 131 18.06 -3.13 13.96
CA ASN A 131 17.59 -3.98 12.87
C ASN A 131 16.15 -3.63 12.46
N LEU A 132 15.25 -3.35 13.41
CA LEU A 132 13.88 -2.93 13.11
C LEU A 132 13.84 -1.65 12.27
N ASN A 133 14.68 -0.67 12.63
CA ASN A 133 14.80 0.59 11.87
C ASN A 133 15.35 0.35 10.45
N ILE A 134 16.28 -0.59 10.28
CA ILE A 134 16.80 -0.98 8.96
C ILE A 134 15.66 -1.59 8.12
N GLU A 135 14.89 -2.53 8.67
CA GLU A 135 13.79 -3.18 7.95
C GLU A 135 12.62 -2.22 7.65
N ASN A 136 12.27 -1.31 8.59
CA ASN A 136 11.31 -0.22 8.35
C ASN A 136 11.81 0.70 7.23
N SER A 137 13.11 1.06 7.23
CA SER A 137 13.70 1.89 6.17
C SER A 137 13.65 1.21 4.81
N LYS A 138 13.91 -0.11 4.75
CA LYS A 138 13.76 -0.90 3.52
C LYS A 138 12.31 -0.87 3.00
N LEU A 139 11.32 -1.00 3.89
CA LEU A 139 9.91 -0.90 3.52
C LEU A 139 9.60 0.48 2.90
N ILE A 140 10.08 1.58 3.49
CA ILE A 140 9.93 2.93 2.94
C ILE A 140 10.56 3.05 1.55
N ILE A 141 11.78 2.53 1.38
CA ILE A 141 12.50 2.57 0.09
C ILE A 141 11.74 1.78 -0.98
N LEU A 142 11.23 0.59 -0.64
CA LEU A 142 10.41 -0.22 -1.53
C LEU A 142 9.11 0.50 -1.90
N THR A 143 8.44 1.14 -0.95
CA THR A 143 7.22 1.91 -1.21
C THR A 143 7.53 3.06 -2.17
N ARG A 144 8.61 3.81 -1.94
CA ARG A 144 9.06 4.88 -2.85
C ARG A 144 9.38 4.33 -4.24
N ARG A 145 10.01 3.17 -4.34
CA ARG A 145 10.31 2.52 -5.64
C ARG A 145 9.02 2.14 -6.36
N TYR A 146 8.05 1.55 -5.66
CA TYR A 146 6.74 1.20 -6.21
C TYR A 146 6.03 2.44 -6.75
N LEU A 147 5.97 3.51 -5.95
CA LEU A 147 5.38 4.80 -6.32
C LEU A 147 6.07 5.46 -7.52
N ASN A 148 7.38 5.24 -7.68
CA ASN A 148 8.19 5.82 -8.75
C ASN A 148 8.38 4.90 -9.96
N SER A 149 7.83 3.69 -9.94
CA SER A 149 8.00 2.71 -11.01
C SER A 149 7.46 3.23 -12.35
N LYS A 150 8.08 2.82 -13.45
CA LYS A 150 7.76 3.29 -14.81
C LYS A 150 6.28 3.12 -15.18
N GLN A 151 5.53 2.21 -14.55
CA GLN A 151 4.07 2.07 -14.78
C GLN A 151 3.28 3.26 -14.24
N ILE A 152 3.61 3.76 -13.05
CA ILE A 152 2.98 4.96 -12.45
C ILE A 152 3.50 6.23 -13.14
N LYS A 153 4.79 6.28 -13.50
CA LYS A 153 5.35 7.41 -14.26
C LYS A 153 4.84 7.48 -15.70
N LYS A 154 4.65 6.36 -16.43
CA LYS A 154 4.08 6.37 -17.80
C LYS A 154 2.62 6.79 -17.81
N SER A 155 1.81 6.34 -16.85
CA SER A 155 0.41 6.78 -16.75
C SER A 155 0.34 8.29 -16.49
N ILE A 156 1.23 8.83 -15.65
CA ILE A 156 1.33 10.28 -15.35
C ILE A 156 1.99 11.10 -16.47
N SER A 157 2.99 10.56 -17.20
CA SER A 157 3.71 11.30 -18.24
C SER A 157 2.98 11.32 -19.59
N LYS A 158 2.23 10.25 -19.93
CA LYS A 158 1.27 10.29 -21.05
C LYS A 158 0.10 11.23 -20.74
N MET A 159 -0.28 11.39 -19.46
CA MET A 159 -1.29 12.37 -19.02
C MET A 159 -0.90 13.82 -19.36
N SER A 160 0.33 14.28 -19.07
CA SER A 160 0.71 15.70 -19.25
C SER A 160 0.90 16.14 -20.72
N ARG A 161 1.12 15.20 -21.65
CA ARG A 161 1.29 15.50 -23.08
C ARG A 161 -0.04 15.58 -23.83
N ASP A 162 -1.01 14.71 -23.50
CA ASP A 162 -2.33 14.72 -24.15
C ASP A 162 -3.26 15.82 -23.60
N ASP A 163 -3.19 16.15 -22.31
CA ASP A 163 -3.99 17.25 -21.74
C ASP A 163 -3.53 18.64 -22.24
N ARG A 164 -2.39 18.71 -22.96
CA ARG A 164 -1.86 19.93 -23.60
C ARG A 164 -2.26 20.09 -25.07
N GLN A 165 -3.03 19.17 -25.64
CA GLN A 165 -3.40 19.23 -27.06
C GLN A 165 -4.92 19.17 -27.25
N PRO A 166 -5.63 20.32 -27.18
CA PRO A 166 -6.65 20.55 -28.19
C PRO A 166 -5.89 20.82 -29.49
N ASP A 167 -5.88 19.86 -30.42
CA ASP A 167 -5.50 20.12 -31.81
C ASP A 167 -6.47 21.13 -32.42
N ARG A 168 -6.30 22.41 -32.06
CA ARG A 168 -6.57 23.52 -32.97
C ARG A 168 -5.49 23.46 -34.04
N LYS A 169 -5.66 22.56 -35.01
CA LYS A 169 -5.11 22.67 -36.35
C LYS A 169 -5.72 21.58 -37.23
N LYS A 170 -6.81 21.94 -37.90
CA LYS A 170 -6.87 21.97 -39.37
C LYS A 170 -8.16 22.66 -39.81
N CYS A 171 -7.92 23.84 -40.41
CA CYS A 171 -8.73 24.58 -41.38
C CYS A 171 -10.21 24.83 -41.04
#